data_AF-A0A0B6ZJ65-F1
#
_entry.id   AF-A0A0B6ZJ65-F1
#
_cell.length_a   1.000
_cell.length_b   1.000
_cell.length_c   1.000
_cell.angle_alpha   90.00
_cell.angle_beta   90.00
_cell.angle_gamma   90.00
#
_symmetry.space_group_name_H-M   'P 1'
#
loop_
_entity.id
_entity.type
_entity.pdbx_description
1 polymer ?
#
loop_
_entity_poly.entity_id
_entity_poly.type
_entity_poly.pdbx_seq_one_letter_code
_entity_poly.pdbx_strand_id
1 'polypeptide(L)'
;GDADGQTASKSGEVPKDEILIVRNMFFGDGKRRIDFILAWKKEGNIKAQDARKVFEENLKNEGLHLEYELKATDIHYAKIHATYDVLKRYADILKMRMPMKEAPIASF
;
A
#
# COMPACT_ATOMS: atom_id res chain seq x y z
N GLY A 1 -52.82 26.65 10.43
CA GLY A 1 -52.87 25.19 10.22
C GLY A 1 -51.53 24.85 9.65
N ASP A 2 -50.56 24.70 10.56
CA ASP A 2 -49.16 24.97 10.28
C ASP A 2 -48.46 23.63 10.13
N ALA A 3 -47.96 23.33 8.93
CA ALA A 3 -47.10 22.18 8.68
C ALA A 3 -46.38 22.34 7.35
N ASP A 4 -45.15 22.88 7.38
CA ASP A 4 -44.13 22.64 6.37
C ASP A 4 -42.77 22.55 7.09
N GLY A 5 -42.52 21.39 7.69
CA GLY A 5 -41.23 21.04 8.25
C GLY A 5 -40.25 20.71 7.14
N GLN A 6 -39.36 21.64 6.82
CA GLN A 6 -38.17 21.39 6.00
C GLN A 6 -37.22 20.46 6.78
N THR A 7 -37.09 19.21 6.36
CA THR A 7 -35.98 18.35 6.79
C THR A 7 -34.81 18.56 5.82
N ALA A 8 -33.87 19.43 6.21
CA ALA A 8 -32.59 19.55 5.54
C ALA A 8 -31.77 18.27 5.80
N SER A 9 -31.54 17.49 4.74
CA SER A 9 -30.61 16.37 4.74
C SER A 9 -29.19 16.90 4.95
N LYS A 10 -28.69 16.86 6.19
CA LYS A 10 -27.27 17.09 6.47
C LYS A 10 -26.46 16.00 5.77
N SER A 11 -25.64 16.40 4.81
CA SER A 11 -24.58 15.59 4.24
C SER A 11 -23.68 15.11 5.40
N GLY A 12 -23.81 13.83 5.75
CA GLY A 12 -22.98 13.23 6.78
C GLY A 12 -21.51 13.28 6.35
N GLU A 13 -20.68 14.03 7.07
CA GLU A 13 -19.25 13.83 7.04
C GLU A 13 -18.97 12.44 7.60
N VAL A 14 -18.48 11.54 6.74
CA VAL A 14 -17.98 10.24 7.18
C VAL A 14 -16.77 10.49 8.09
N PRO A 15 -16.75 9.95 9.32
CA PRO A 15 -15.63 10.13 10.24
C PRO A 15 -14.30 9.75 9.56
N LYS A 16 -13.31 10.65 9.63
CA LYS A 16 -11.96 10.43 9.06
C LYS A 16 -11.33 9.13 9.58
N ASP A 17 -11.69 8.74 10.80
CA ASP A 17 -11.22 7.54 11.46
C ASP A 17 -11.80 6.26 10.82
N GLU A 18 -13.06 6.28 10.35
CA GLU A 18 -13.65 5.15 9.60
C GLU A 18 -12.94 4.95 8.26
N ILE A 19 -12.56 6.03 7.57
CA ILE A 19 -11.83 5.98 6.28
C ILE A 19 -10.43 5.32 6.46
N LEU A 20 -9.80 5.49 7.62
CA LEU A 20 -8.52 4.85 7.95
C LEU A 20 -8.67 3.33 8.16
N ILE A 21 -9.82 2.85 8.67
CA ILE A 21 -10.10 1.42 8.82
C ILE A 21 -10.36 0.75 7.45
N VAL A 22 -10.86 1.49 6.45
CA VAL A 22 -11.11 0.94 5.09
C VAL A 22 -9.83 0.79 4.27
N ARG A 23 -8.77 1.53 4.56
CA ARG A 23 -7.50 1.48 3.81
C ARG A 23 -6.40 0.83 4.64
N ASN A 24 -6.39 -0.51 4.70
CA ASN A 24 -5.26 -1.23 5.30
C ASN A 24 -4.00 -1.11 4.41
N MET A 25 -3.26 -0.01 4.58
CA MET A 25 -2.05 0.33 3.81
C MET A 25 -0.77 -0.30 4.38
N PHE A 26 -0.92 -1.23 5.32
CA PHE A 26 0.17 -1.90 5.99
C PHE A 26 0.11 -3.42 5.80
N PHE A 27 1.26 -4.06 5.98
CA PHE A 27 1.35 -5.49 6.18
C PHE A 27 0.49 -5.91 7.39
N GLY A 28 0.25 -7.21 7.55
CA GLY A 28 -0.56 -7.75 8.65
C GLY A 28 0.00 -7.44 10.04
N ASP A 29 1.27 -7.02 10.14
CA ASP A 29 1.89 -6.54 11.37
C ASP A 29 1.56 -5.09 11.75
N GLY A 30 0.88 -4.33 10.87
CA GLY A 30 0.54 -2.93 11.07
C GLY A 30 1.74 -1.96 11.10
N LYS A 31 2.96 -2.42 10.78
CA LYS A 31 4.20 -1.63 10.88
C LYS A 31 4.76 -1.26 9.51
N ARG A 32 4.83 -2.23 8.60
CA ARG A 32 5.43 -2.04 7.27
C ARG A 32 4.39 -1.53 6.29
N ARG A 33 4.61 -0.35 5.70
CA ARG A 33 3.71 0.21 4.67
C ARG A 33 3.83 -0.56 3.36
N ILE A 34 2.71 -0.74 2.68
CA ILE A 34 2.66 -1.34 1.34
C ILE A 34 3.05 -0.26 0.33
N ASP A 35 4.16 -0.46 -0.38
CA ASP A 35 4.62 0.43 -1.45
C ASP A 35 4.14 -0.06 -2.83
N PHE A 36 4.15 -1.39 -3.05
CA PHE A 36 3.67 -2.02 -4.29
C PHE A 36 2.87 -3.28 -4.01
N ILE A 37 2.02 -3.68 -4.97
CA ILE A 37 1.29 -4.94 -4.97
C ILE A 37 1.56 -5.65 -6.31
N LEU A 38 2.06 -6.88 -6.24
CA LEU A 38 2.07 -7.80 -7.38
C LEU A 38 0.80 -8.63 -7.36
N ALA A 39 0.16 -8.80 -8.51
CA ALA A 39 -1.01 -9.64 -8.68
C ALA A 39 -0.77 -10.66 -9.79
N TRP A 40 -1.24 -11.88 -9.59
CA TRP A 40 -1.12 -12.91 -10.62
C TRP A 40 -2.21 -13.96 -10.54
N LYS A 41 -2.47 -14.60 -11.69
CA LYS A 41 -3.39 -15.74 -11.75
C LYS A 41 -2.77 -16.99 -11.13
N LYS A 42 -3.52 -17.66 -10.25
CA LYS A 42 -3.18 -18.95 -9.64
C LYS A 42 -2.93 -20.00 -10.72
N GLU A 43 -3.81 -20.01 -11.73
CA GLU A 43 -3.63 -20.80 -12.94
C GLU A 43 -2.67 -20.10 -13.89
N GLY A 44 -1.52 -20.72 -14.11
CA GLY A 44 -0.48 -20.26 -15.02
C GLY A 44 0.37 -21.42 -15.48
N ASN A 45 0.97 -21.29 -16.66
CA ASN A 45 1.91 -22.31 -17.14
C ASN A 45 3.17 -22.36 -16.26
N ILE A 46 3.89 -23.48 -16.31
CA ILE A 46 5.08 -23.73 -15.48
C ILE A 46 6.12 -22.61 -15.66
N LYS A 47 6.33 -22.13 -16.90
CA LYS A 47 7.27 -21.04 -17.20
C LYS A 47 6.93 -19.75 -16.44
N ALA A 48 5.65 -19.38 -16.36
CA ALA A 48 5.21 -18.19 -15.64
C ALA A 48 5.37 -18.35 -14.12
N GLN A 49 5.20 -19.56 -13.59
CA GLN A 49 5.43 -19.86 -12.18
C GLN A 49 6.91 -19.76 -11.83
N ASP A 50 7.80 -20.32 -12.66
CA ASP A 50 9.23 -20.28 -12.43
C ASP A 50 9.80 -18.87 -12.57
N ALA A 51 9.38 -18.12 -13.60
CA ALA A 51 9.76 -16.72 -13.77
C ALA A 51 9.35 -15.87 -12.55
N ARG A 52 8.17 -16.15 -11.97
CA ARG A 52 7.71 -15.46 -10.76
C ARG A 52 8.59 -15.79 -9.55
N LYS A 53 8.91 -17.06 -9.32
CA LYS A 53 9.78 -17.47 -8.20
C LYS A 53 11.12 -16.75 -8.27
N VAL A 54 11.75 -16.75 -9.44
CA VAL A 54 13.03 -16.04 -9.66
C VAL A 54 12.88 -14.55 -9.42
N PHE A 55 11.82 -13.93 -9.94
CA PHE A 55 11.58 -12.50 -9.72
C PHE A 55 11.41 -12.16 -8.24
N GLU A 56 10.60 -12.92 -7.50
CA GLU A 56 10.38 -12.71 -6.07
C GLU A 56 11.64 -12.95 -5.23
N GLU A 57 12.46 -13.94 -5.59
CA GLU A 57 13.75 -14.18 -4.95
C GLU A 57 14.70 -12.99 -5.16
N ASN A 58 14.77 -12.47 -6.39
CA ASN A 58 15.55 -11.27 -6.68
C ASN A 58 15.09 -10.05 -5.87
N LEU A 59 13.76 -9.85 -5.71
CA LEU A 59 13.24 -8.77 -4.87
C LEU A 59 13.69 -8.90 -3.41
N LYS A 60 13.64 -10.11 -2.85
CA LYS A 60 14.11 -10.38 -1.48
C LYS A 60 15.62 -10.16 -1.35
N ASN A 61 16.40 -10.61 -2.34
CA ASN A 61 17.85 -10.44 -2.37
C ASN A 61 18.26 -8.96 -2.48
N GLU A 62 17.45 -8.12 -3.15
CA GLU A 62 17.63 -6.66 -3.16
C GLU A 62 17.20 -5.97 -1.86
N GLY A 63 16.71 -6.71 -0.86
CA GLY A 63 16.36 -6.19 0.47
C GLY A 63 14.90 -5.73 0.60
N LEU A 64 14.03 -6.10 -0.33
CA LEU A 64 12.59 -5.83 -0.24
C LEU A 64 11.88 -6.88 0.61
N HIS A 65 10.88 -6.45 1.36
CA HIS A 65 10.03 -7.34 2.15
C HIS A 65 8.76 -7.69 1.38
N LEU A 66 8.40 -8.97 1.35
CA LEU A 66 7.19 -9.48 0.70
C LEU A 66 6.24 -10.11 1.73
N GLU A 67 4.94 -9.79 1.64
CA GLU A 67 3.85 -10.48 2.35
C GLU A 67 2.87 -11.05 1.33
N TYR A 68 2.52 -12.33 1.46
CA TYR A 68 1.70 -13.04 0.50
C TYR A 68 0.24 -13.15 0.96
N GLU A 69 -0.68 -12.89 0.05
CA GLU A 69 -2.11 -13.07 0.24
C GLU A 69 -2.63 -14.08 -0.78
N LEU A 70 -2.56 -15.37 -0.40
CA LEU A 70 -2.92 -16.51 -1.22
C LEU A 70 -4.34 -16.97 -0.88
N LYS A 71 -5.34 -16.26 -1.39
CA LYS A 71 -6.76 -16.59 -1.22
C LYS A 71 -7.19 -17.72 -2.16
N ALA A 72 -8.38 -18.30 -1.91
CA ALA A 72 -8.99 -19.29 -2.79
C ALA A 72 -9.41 -18.73 -4.17
N THR A 73 -9.32 -17.41 -4.35
CA THR A 73 -9.58 -16.71 -5.60
C THR A 73 -8.56 -17.07 -6.68
N ASP A 74 -8.95 -16.89 -7.94
CA ASP A 74 -8.06 -17.14 -9.09
C ASP A 74 -6.87 -16.18 -9.16
N ILE A 75 -6.87 -15.12 -8.34
CA ILE A 75 -5.81 -14.13 -8.26
C ILE A 75 -5.16 -14.22 -6.87
N HIS A 76 -3.84 -14.30 -6.85
CA HIS A 76 -3.01 -14.17 -5.67
C HIS A 76 -2.30 -12.82 -5.67
N TYR A 77 -1.91 -12.36 -4.50
CA TYR A 77 -1.21 -11.08 -4.33
C TYR A 77 0.07 -11.24 -3.50
N ALA A 78 1.07 -10.42 -3.80
CA ALA A 78 2.23 -10.18 -2.94
C ALA A 78 2.33 -8.67 -2.69
N LYS A 79 2.23 -8.28 -1.42
CA LYS A 79 2.46 -6.92 -0.95
C LYS A 79 3.97 -6.73 -0.79
N ILE A 80 4.49 -5.59 -1.23
CA ILE A 80 5.91 -5.27 -1.19
C ILE A 80 6.12 -4.04 -0.32
N HIS A 81 7.10 -4.11 0.57
CA HIS A 81 7.58 -3.00 1.36
C HIS A 81 9.07 -2.76 1.07
N ALA A 82 9.41 -1.52 0.73
CA ALA A 82 10.78 -1.06 0.58
C ALA A 82 11.33 -0.65 1.94
N THR A 83 12.36 -1.38 2.38
CA THR A 83 13.05 -1.07 3.65
C THR A 83 13.77 0.27 3.55
N TYR A 84 14.05 0.88 4.71
CA TYR A 84 14.73 2.16 4.78
C TYR A 84 16.09 2.14 4.07
N ASP A 85 16.86 1.06 4.22
CA ASP A 85 18.18 0.92 3.59
C ASP A 85 18.07 0.84 2.06
N VAL A 86 17.05 0.17 1.54
CA VAL A 86 16.75 0.15 0.10
C VAL A 86 16.40 1.55 -0.38
N LEU A 87 15.45 2.23 0.29
CA LEU A 87 15.04 3.58 -0.07
C LEU A 87 16.21 4.56 -0.05
N LYS A 88 17.05 4.50 0.99
CA LYS A 88 18.25 5.34 1.11
C LYS A 88 19.23 5.10 -0.04
N ARG A 89 19.59 3.84 -0.28
CA ARG A 89 20.50 3.44 -1.37
C ARG A 89 20.00 3.96 -2.73
N TYR A 90 18.72 3.75 -3.02
CA TYR A 90 18.16 4.19 -4.30
C TYR A 90 17.96 5.70 -4.38
N ALA A 91 17.65 6.40 -3.28
CA ALA A 91 17.63 7.87 -3.25
C ALA A 91 19.01 8.46 -3.58
N ASP A 92 20.08 7.86 -3.08
CA ASP A 92 21.47 8.26 -3.37
C ASP A 92 21.85 8.01 -4.84
N ILE A 93 21.39 6.88 -5.42
CA ILE A 93 21.62 6.54 -6.84
C ILE A 93 20.84 7.49 -7.75
N LEU A 94 19.56 7.73 -7.44
CA LEU A 94 18.65 8.58 -8.22
C LEU A 94 18.90 10.08 -8.01
N LYS A 95 19.79 10.45 -7.08
CA LYS A 95 20.10 11.84 -6.69
C LYS A 95 18.84 12.62 -6.29
N MET A 96 17.96 11.97 -5.51
CA MET A 96 16.75 12.60 -5.01
C MET A 96 17.11 13.80 -4.12
N ARG A 97 16.48 14.94 -4.36
CA ARG A 97 16.63 16.14 -3.52
C ARG A 97 15.60 16.09 -2.40
N MET A 98 16.08 15.94 -1.17
CA MET A 98 15.27 16.07 0.03
C MET A 98 15.31 17.52 0.55
N PRO A 99 14.22 18.03 1.14
CA PRO A 99 14.25 19.31 1.82
C PRO A 99 15.27 19.27 2.97
N MET A 100 16.11 20.30 3.07
CA MET A 100 17.16 20.41 4.10
C MET A 100 16.64 20.92 5.45
N LYS A 101 15.41 21.44 5.48
CA LYS A 101 14.72 21.91 6.67
C LYS A 101 13.34 21.30 6.70
N GLU A 102 12.84 21.04 7.89
CA GLU A 102 11.44 20.68 8.09
C GLU A 102 10.56 21.76 7.45
N ALA A 103 9.59 21.33 6.65
CA ALA A 103 8.54 22.24 6.21
C ALA A 103 7.79 22.68 7.49
N PRO A 104 7.42 23.97 7.62
CA PRO A 104 6.53 24.38 8.70
C PRO A 104 5.32 23.46 8.68
N ILE A 105 5.04 22.78 9.80
CA ILE A 105 3.83 22.00 9.94
C ILE A 105 2.70 23.01 9.77
N ALA A 106 1.99 22.94 8.65
CA ALA A 106 0.81 23.76 8.44
C ALA A 106 -0.22 23.29 9.46
N SER A 107 -0.30 23.99 10.58
CA SER A 107 -1.39 23.86 11.55
C SER A 107 -2.66 24.38 10.87
N PHE A 108 -3.50 23.47 10.41
CA PHE A 108 -4.88 23.73 10.03
C PHE A 108 -5.80 23.34 11.18
#